data_AF-A0A7C0XX29-F1
#
_entry.id   AF-A0A7C0XX29-F1
#
_cell.length_a   1.000
_cell.length_b   1.000
_cell.length_c   1.000
_cell.angle_alpha   90.00
_cell.angle_beta   90.00
_cell.angle_gamma   90.00
#
_symmetry.space_group_name_H-M   'P 1'
#
loop_
_entity.id
_entity.type
_entity.pdbx_description
1 polymer ?
#
loop_
_entity_poly.entity_id
_entity_poly.type
_entity_poly.pdbx_seq_one_letter_code
_entity_poly.pdbx_strand_id
1 'polypeptide(L)'
;KAARIKRLSWNKTVLFFGLRAAHPAIGPMLDRATYIGGLDGVSGVLGAKLLGIKPMGTMPHTLIIVFEDPVKAWKAFDEVMPSDVPRIALTDTFYDERMESLMAAKALGSKLFGVRLDTPRSRRGNMKSIVQEVRWALDLAGYKHVKIFVSGGINEKEIVELRDLVDGFGVGTSIAFPPSVDISMDVVEKYDEKSGKWYPISKRGKLPGAKKLFRCRPGLNDYVLPWGSEAPVCRDGSRAEDLLVKYIEDGRLVRKLPTAKEIREYVLKQLSEVPEPKPI
;
A
#
# COMPACT_ATOMS: atom_id res chain seq x y z
N LYS A 1 -6.73 -0.52 -4.73
CA LYS A 1 -6.62 0.75 -3.96
C LYS A 1 -5.19 1.03 -3.48
N ALA A 2 -4.52 0.10 -2.80
CA ALA A 2 -3.10 0.20 -2.43
C ALA A 2 -2.17 0.73 -3.55
N ALA A 3 -2.28 0.18 -4.76
CA ALA A 3 -1.49 0.61 -5.92
C ALA A 3 -1.72 2.08 -6.31
N ARG A 4 -2.94 2.61 -6.15
CA ARG A 4 -3.25 4.02 -6.38
C ARG A 4 -2.56 4.90 -5.34
N ILE A 5 -2.68 4.52 -4.07
CA ILE A 5 -2.00 5.17 -2.94
C ILE A 5 -0.48 5.20 -3.15
N LYS A 6 0.12 4.06 -3.52
CA LYS A 6 1.57 4.00 -3.79
C LYS A 6 1.95 4.85 -5.00
N ARG A 7 1.14 4.87 -6.06
CA ARG A 7 1.42 5.73 -7.23
C ARG A 7 1.41 7.22 -6.89
N LEU A 8 0.47 7.66 -6.05
CA LEU A 8 0.34 9.05 -5.60
C LEU A 8 1.43 9.49 -4.61
N SER A 9 1.96 8.55 -3.82
CA SER A 9 2.95 8.83 -2.78
C SER A 9 4.38 8.47 -3.18
N TRP A 10 4.57 7.68 -4.24
CA TRP A 10 5.81 7.17 -4.83
C TRP A 10 7.01 7.02 -3.87
N ASN A 11 7.79 8.09 -3.70
CA ASN A 11 9.02 8.14 -2.90
C ASN A 11 8.79 8.19 -1.38
N LYS A 12 7.54 8.28 -0.92
CA LYS A 12 7.18 8.29 0.49
C LYS A 12 6.97 6.88 1.02
N THR A 13 7.26 6.72 2.31
CA THR A 13 7.02 5.46 3.02
C THR A 13 5.54 5.34 3.31
N VAL A 14 4.89 4.25 2.90
CA VAL A 14 3.48 4.00 3.18
C VAL A 14 3.29 2.71 3.94
N LEU A 15 2.70 2.81 5.14
CA LEU A 15 2.44 1.70 6.04
C LEU A 15 0.94 1.40 6.11
N PHE A 16 0.57 0.13 6.10
CA PHE A 16 -0.82 -0.31 6.28
C PHE A 16 -1.15 -0.52 7.76
N PHE A 17 -2.11 0.27 8.26
CA PHE A 17 -2.63 0.23 9.65
C PHE A 17 -4.14 -0.04 9.72
N GLY A 18 -4.70 -0.67 8.69
CA GLY A 18 -6.15 -0.81 8.51
C GLY A 18 -6.76 -2.09 9.07
N LEU A 19 -5.96 -3.03 9.60
CA LEU A 19 -6.46 -4.34 10.06
C LEU A 19 -7.56 -4.24 11.11
N ARG A 20 -7.47 -3.25 12.02
CA ARG A 20 -8.46 -3.01 13.08
C ARG A 20 -9.88 -2.70 12.56
N ALA A 21 -10.01 -2.32 11.30
CA ALA A 21 -11.31 -2.08 10.69
C ALA A 21 -11.96 -3.38 10.18
N ALA A 22 -11.20 -4.47 10.07
CA ALA A 22 -11.62 -5.71 9.43
C ALA A 22 -11.75 -6.89 10.38
N HIS A 23 -12.55 -7.87 9.94
CA HIS A 23 -12.64 -9.14 10.66
C HIS A 23 -11.25 -9.79 10.71
N PRO A 24 -10.74 -10.18 11.89
CA PRO A 24 -9.36 -10.60 12.06
C PRO A 24 -8.98 -11.82 11.21
N ALA A 25 -9.95 -12.68 10.90
CA ALA A 25 -9.75 -13.86 10.04
C ALA A 25 -9.19 -13.53 8.64
N ILE A 26 -9.49 -12.35 8.08
CA ILE A 26 -8.97 -11.93 6.78
C ILE A 26 -7.74 -11.03 6.89
N GLY A 27 -7.25 -10.74 8.10
CA GLY A 27 -6.15 -9.81 8.32
C GLY A 27 -4.90 -10.11 7.49
N PRO A 28 -4.40 -11.37 7.45
CA PRO A 28 -3.24 -11.70 6.63
C PRO A 28 -3.46 -11.52 5.12
N MET A 29 -4.68 -11.71 4.64
CA MET A 29 -5.05 -11.43 3.25
C MET A 29 -4.94 -9.93 2.95
N LEU A 30 -5.42 -9.07 3.86
CA LEU A 30 -5.36 -7.62 3.71
C LEU A 30 -3.92 -7.10 3.74
N ASP A 31 -3.10 -7.58 4.68
CA ASP A 31 -1.66 -7.28 4.71
C ASP A 31 -0.99 -7.69 3.39
N ARG A 32 -1.27 -8.90 2.91
CA ARG A 32 -0.73 -9.37 1.63
C ARG A 32 -1.17 -8.49 0.47
N ALA A 33 -2.47 -8.19 0.36
CA ALA A 33 -3.04 -7.41 -0.74
C ALA A 33 -2.49 -5.98 -0.77
N THR A 34 -2.31 -5.35 0.39
CA THR A 34 -1.74 -4.01 0.51
C THR A 34 -0.25 -3.99 0.21
N TYR A 35 0.50 -4.98 0.70
CA TYR A 35 1.92 -5.14 0.41
C TYR A 35 2.19 -5.36 -1.09
N ILE A 36 1.53 -6.33 -1.72
CA ILE A 36 1.69 -6.56 -3.17
C ILE A 36 1.18 -5.37 -4.00
N GLY A 37 0.22 -4.62 -3.45
CA GLY A 37 -0.26 -3.37 -4.02
C GLY A 37 0.76 -2.23 -3.97
N GLY A 38 1.94 -2.42 -3.36
CA GLY A 38 3.05 -1.48 -3.40
C GLY A 38 3.38 -0.79 -2.07
N LEU A 39 2.58 -0.98 -1.02
CA LEU A 39 2.90 -0.40 0.30
C LEU A 39 4.22 -0.95 0.84
N ASP A 40 4.91 -0.16 1.65
CA ASP A 40 6.28 -0.43 2.12
C ASP A 40 6.31 -1.37 3.33
N GLY A 41 5.21 -1.44 4.08
CA GLY A 41 4.95 -2.59 4.94
C GLY A 41 3.63 -2.53 5.68
N VAL A 42 3.49 -3.45 6.62
CA VAL A 42 2.22 -3.86 7.22
C VAL A 42 2.36 -4.00 8.73
N SER A 43 1.29 -3.75 9.47
CA SER A 43 1.30 -3.87 10.94
C SER A 43 0.97 -5.25 11.48
N GLY A 44 0.30 -6.11 10.71
CA GLY A 44 -0.15 -7.40 11.21
C GLY A 44 1.01 -8.38 11.39
N VAL A 45 1.15 -8.93 12.60
CA VAL A 45 2.21 -9.90 12.92
C VAL A 45 2.09 -11.16 12.06
N LEU A 46 0.88 -11.73 11.96
CA LEU A 46 0.65 -12.94 11.15
C LEU A 46 0.84 -12.68 9.65
N GLY A 47 0.32 -11.56 9.13
CA GLY A 47 0.49 -11.19 7.72
C GLY A 47 1.96 -10.97 7.37
N ALA A 48 2.70 -10.23 8.19
CA ALA A 48 4.13 -10.02 8.01
C ALA A 48 4.92 -11.34 8.03
N LYS A 49 4.58 -12.27 8.95
CA LYS A 49 5.17 -13.62 9.00
C LYS A 49 4.93 -14.39 7.71
N LEU A 50 3.69 -14.43 7.20
CA LEU A 50 3.35 -15.13 5.96
C LEU A 50 3.99 -14.48 4.73
N LEU A 51 4.26 -13.18 4.78
CA LEU A 51 4.96 -12.43 3.74
C LEU A 51 6.49 -12.57 3.80
N GLY A 52 7.04 -13.08 4.91
CA GLY A 52 8.49 -13.14 5.14
C GLY A 52 9.13 -11.75 5.35
N ILE A 53 8.39 -10.81 5.93
CA ILE A 53 8.86 -9.43 6.23
C ILE A 53 8.74 -9.12 7.71
N LYS A 54 9.46 -8.09 8.19
CA LYS A 54 9.28 -7.57 9.55
C LYS A 54 7.99 -6.74 9.62
N PRO A 55 7.09 -6.99 10.59
CA PRO A 55 5.95 -6.08 10.81
C PRO A 55 6.48 -4.70 11.22
N MET A 56 5.78 -3.65 10.79
CA MET A 56 6.13 -2.28 11.11
C MET A 56 5.02 -1.60 11.92
N GLY A 57 5.42 -0.82 12.91
CA GLY A 57 4.55 -0.04 13.77
C GLY A 57 5.34 1.03 14.49
N THR A 58 4.62 1.95 15.14
CA THR A 58 5.22 2.95 16.02
C THR A 58 4.55 2.85 17.39
N MET A 59 4.99 3.66 18.35
CA MET A 59 4.33 3.74 19.65
C MET A 59 2.84 4.17 19.54
N PRO A 60 1.95 3.59 20.37
CA PRO A 60 0.54 3.98 20.45
C PRO A 60 0.31 5.11 21.48
N HIS A 61 -0.81 5.84 21.39
CA HIS A 61 -1.21 6.81 22.41
C HIS A 61 -1.33 6.17 23.80
N THR A 62 -1.76 4.91 23.87
CA THR A 62 -1.88 4.17 25.14
C THR A 62 -0.59 4.16 25.95
N LEU A 63 0.58 4.08 25.29
CA LEU A 63 1.86 4.13 25.99
C LEU A 63 2.03 5.49 26.68
N ILE A 64 1.82 6.59 25.96
CA ILE A 64 1.98 7.95 26.50
C ILE A 64 0.96 8.21 27.62
N ILE A 65 -0.28 7.75 27.45
CA ILE A 65 -1.34 7.90 28.44
C ILE A 65 -0.99 7.18 29.74
N VAL A 66 -0.50 5.93 29.67
CA VAL A 66 -0.13 5.16 30.88
C VAL A 66 1.02 5.79 31.65
N PHE A 67 1.95 6.46 30.97
CA PHE A 67 3.04 7.19 31.62
C PHE A 67 2.63 8.59 32.10
N GLU A 68 1.48 9.11 31.66
CA GLU A 68 0.97 10.47 31.93
C GLU A 68 1.94 11.60 31.56
N ASP A 69 3.01 11.26 30.84
CA ASP A 69 4.11 12.15 30.48
C ASP A 69 4.72 11.65 29.15
N PRO A 70 4.63 12.45 28.08
CA PRO A 70 5.14 12.03 26.77
C PRO A 70 6.66 11.84 26.78
N VAL A 71 7.42 12.66 27.52
CA VAL A 71 8.88 12.55 27.58
C VAL A 71 9.30 11.26 28.26
N LYS A 72 8.63 10.87 29.35
CA LYS A 72 8.89 9.57 30.02
C LYS A 72 8.56 8.41 29.09
N ALA A 73 7.42 8.45 28.40
CA ALA A 73 7.00 7.41 27.48
C ALA A 73 7.98 7.22 26.31
N TRP A 74 8.43 8.31 25.68
CA TRP A 74 9.38 8.27 24.57
C TRP A 74 10.75 7.71 25.00
N LYS A 75 11.23 8.10 26.19
CA LYS A 75 12.49 7.57 26.74
C LYS A 75 12.38 6.09 27.10
N ALA A 76 11.27 5.67 27.72
CA ALA A 76 11.03 4.26 28.01
C ALA A 76 10.97 3.41 26.73
N PHE A 77 10.35 3.93 25.67
CA PHE A 77 10.36 3.26 24.36
C PHE A 77 11.79 3.17 23.79
N ASP A 78 12.59 4.24 23.88
CA ASP A 78 13.98 4.23 23.43
C ASP A 78 14.86 3.23 24.21
N GLU A 79 14.63 3.08 25.51
CA GLU A 79 15.39 2.18 26.38
C GLU A 79 15.09 0.70 26.09
N VAL A 80 13.82 0.35 25.88
CA VAL A 80 13.40 -1.05 25.79
C VAL A 80 13.46 -1.60 24.36
N MET A 81 13.24 -0.76 23.35
CA MET A 81 13.11 -1.25 21.98
C MET A 81 14.49 -1.54 21.34
N PRO A 82 14.61 -2.58 20.49
CA PRO A 82 15.84 -2.85 19.74
C PRO A 82 16.29 -1.65 18.88
N SER A 83 17.60 -1.45 18.70
CA SER A 83 18.15 -0.29 17.99
C SER A 83 17.79 -0.22 16.50
N ASP A 84 17.41 -1.34 15.87
CA ASP A 84 16.95 -1.38 14.47
C ASP A 84 15.50 -0.91 14.30
N VAL A 85 14.76 -0.68 15.39
CA VAL A 85 13.41 -0.11 15.35
C VAL A 85 13.48 1.42 15.33
N PRO A 86 12.97 2.10 14.28
CA PRO A 86 13.00 3.56 14.23
C PRO A 86 12.19 4.19 15.38
N ARG A 87 12.79 5.17 16.06
CA ARG A 87 12.08 5.98 17.08
C ARG A 87 11.22 7.02 16.38
N ILE A 88 9.96 6.66 16.14
CA ILE A 88 8.94 7.59 15.63
C ILE A 88 8.04 7.97 16.81
N ALA A 89 8.24 9.19 17.34
CA ALA A 89 7.47 9.70 18.48
C ALA A 89 6.06 10.08 18.07
N LEU A 90 5.05 9.68 18.84
CA LEU A 90 3.68 10.15 18.65
C LEU A 90 3.52 11.48 19.39
N THR A 91 3.12 12.53 18.67
CA THR A 91 3.23 13.92 19.14
C THR A 91 1.92 14.67 18.96
N ASP A 92 0.82 14.07 19.40
CA ASP A 92 -0.53 14.63 19.37
C ASP A 92 -1.38 14.07 20.53
N THR A 93 -0.76 13.77 21.69
CA THR A 93 -1.44 13.10 22.80
C THR A 93 -2.05 14.07 23.81
N PHE A 94 -1.25 14.96 24.39
CA PHE A 94 -1.68 15.89 25.45
C PHE A 94 -1.52 17.36 25.06
N TYR A 95 -0.44 17.70 24.36
CA TYR A 95 -0.17 19.05 23.91
C TYR A 95 -0.31 19.18 22.39
N ASP A 96 -0.28 20.44 21.94
CA ASP A 96 -0.22 20.79 20.52
C ASP A 96 0.95 20.10 19.81
N GLU A 97 0.74 19.73 18.54
CA GLU A 97 1.68 18.95 17.74
C GLU A 97 3.06 19.58 17.64
N ARG A 98 3.11 20.91 17.50
CA ARG A 98 4.38 21.65 17.44
C ARG A 98 5.14 21.51 18.76
N MET A 99 4.43 21.64 19.88
CA MET A 99 5.03 21.56 21.22
C MET A 99 5.54 20.15 21.51
N GLU A 100 4.71 19.12 21.31
CA GLU A 100 5.15 17.73 21.55
C GLU A 100 6.29 17.33 20.60
N SER A 101 6.28 17.78 19.34
CA SER A 101 7.38 17.52 18.39
C SER A 101 8.72 18.09 18.86
N LEU A 102 8.73 19.32 19.36
CA LEU A 102 9.94 19.93 19.93
C LEU A 102 10.38 19.23 21.21
N MET A 103 9.44 18.83 22.07
CA MET A 103 9.73 18.07 23.28
C MET A 103 10.36 16.71 22.94
N ALA A 104 9.82 16.00 21.95
CA ALA A 104 10.36 14.72 21.48
C ALA A 104 11.76 14.87 20.92
N ALA A 105 11.98 15.90 20.10
CA ALA A 105 13.28 16.23 19.52
C ALA A 105 14.32 16.54 20.60
N LYS A 106 13.95 17.32 21.62
CA LYS A 106 14.82 17.59 22.78
C LYS A 106 15.08 16.34 23.63
N ALA A 107 14.09 15.49 23.81
CA ALA A 107 14.18 14.31 24.69
C ALA A 107 15.05 13.19 24.10
N LEU A 108 14.97 12.97 22.78
CA LEU A 108 15.62 11.86 22.09
C LEU A 108 16.80 12.29 21.20
N GLY A 109 16.92 13.58 20.86
CA GLY A 109 18.04 14.13 20.12
C GLY A 109 18.28 13.43 18.78
N SER A 110 19.51 12.96 18.57
CA SER A 110 19.91 12.25 17.35
C SER A 110 19.26 10.86 17.20
N LYS A 111 18.73 10.28 18.28
CA LYS A 111 18.02 9.00 18.21
C LYS A 111 16.61 9.13 17.63
N LEU A 112 16.02 10.33 17.64
CA LEU A 112 14.70 10.56 17.07
C LEU A 112 14.75 10.42 15.55
N PHE A 113 14.13 9.37 15.01
CA PHE A 113 14.03 9.18 13.58
C PHE A 113 12.93 10.07 12.97
N GLY A 114 11.82 10.25 13.67
CA GLY A 114 10.73 11.09 13.21
C GLY A 114 9.64 11.32 14.24
N VAL A 115 8.66 12.15 13.87
CA VAL A 115 7.42 12.36 14.60
C VAL A 115 6.25 11.83 13.78
N ARG A 116 5.23 11.28 14.44
CA ARG A 116 3.96 10.88 13.82
C ARG A 116 2.86 11.78 14.35
N LEU A 117 2.11 12.37 13.43
CA LEU A 117 0.92 13.17 13.71
C LEU A 117 -0.32 12.32 13.37
N ASP A 118 -1.07 11.90 14.39
CA ASP A 118 -2.37 11.23 14.24
C ASP A 118 -3.55 12.18 14.54
N THR A 119 -3.33 13.49 14.35
CA THR A 119 -4.19 14.60 14.77
C THR A 119 -5.69 14.27 14.62
N PRO A 120 -6.46 14.27 15.73
CA PRO A 120 -7.89 13.97 15.71
C PRO A 120 -8.67 14.89 14.77
N ARG A 121 -9.75 14.37 14.18
CA ARG A 121 -10.60 15.14 13.23
C ARG A 121 -11.12 16.45 13.82
N SER A 122 -11.39 16.50 15.12
CA SER A 122 -11.85 17.69 15.85
C SER A 122 -10.75 18.73 16.13
N ARG A 123 -9.49 18.41 15.82
CA ARG A 123 -8.30 19.28 15.94
C ARG A 123 -7.63 19.53 14.60
N ARG A 124 -7.92 18.70 13.60
CA ARG A 124 -7.40 18.80 12.23
C ARG A 124 -8.11 19.89 11.42
N GLY A 125 -7.92 21.15 11.81
CA GLY A 125 -8.42 22.30 11.06
C GLY A 125 -7.83 22.36 9.66
N ASN A 126 -6.49 22.40 9.57
CA ASN A 126 -5.75 22.29 8.31
C ASN A 126 -4.47 21.47 8.54
N MET A 127 -4.48 20.21 8.08
CA MET A 127 -3.36 19.29 8.29
C MET A 127 -2.06 19.77 7.62
N LYS A 128 -2.18 20.39 6.45
CA LYS A 128 -1.04 20.96 5.72
C LYS A 128 -0.35 22.05 6.54
N SER A 129 -1.13 22.98 7.11
CA SER A 129 -0.60 24.03 7.98
C SER A 129 0.06 23.47 9.23
N ILE A 130 -0.57 22.49 9.89
CA ILE A 130 0.01 21.83 11.08
C ILE A 130 1.36 21.18 10.75
N VAL A 131 1.46 20.45 9.64
CA VAL A 131 2.72 19.83 9.20
C VAL A 131 3.79 20.90 8.92
N GLN A 132 3.43 21.99 8.23
CA GLN A 132 4.36 23.08 7.93
C GLN A 132 4.85 23.77 9.20
N GLU A 133 3.97 23.98 10.18
CA GLU A 133 4.30 24.56 11.47
C GLU A 133 5.26 23.67 12.28
N VAL A 134 4.98 22.37 12.35
CA VAL A 134 5.87 21.39 12.99
C VAL A 134 7.23 21.37 12.31
N ARG A 135 7.27 21.31 10.97
CA ARG A 135 8.52 21.31 10.20
C ARG A 135 9.34 22.58 10.46
N TRP A 136 8.70 23.75 10.40
CA TRP A 136 9.33 25.04 10.66
C TRP A 136 9.95 25.10 12.05
N ALA A 137 9.19 24.70 13.07
CA ALA A 137 9.66 24.71 14.45
C ALA A 137 10.85 23.78 14.68
N LEU A 138 10.78 22.55 14.16
CA LEU A 138 11.89 21.59 14.22
C LEU A 138 13.13 22.12 13.51
N ASP A 139 12.99 22.72 12.33
CA ASP A 139 14.11 23.27 11.55
C ASP A 139 14.79 24.43 12.26
N LEU A 140 13.99 25.36 12.81
CA LEU A 140 14.49 26.51 13.57
C LEU A 140 15.27 26.06 14.81
N ALA A 141 14.84 24.97 15.44
CA ALA A 141 15.51 24.36 16.59
C ALA A 141 16.68 23.43 16.21
N GLY A 142 17.01 23.30 14.92
CA GLY A 142 18.17 22.52 14.43
C GLY A 142 17.90 21.04 14.16
N TYR A 143 16.66 20.57 14.27
CA TYR A 143 16.27 19.15 14.12
C TYR A 143 15.81 18.80 12.69
N LYS A 144 16.60 19.20 11.69
CA LYS A 144 16.29 18.99 10.26
C LYS A 144 16.27 17.50 9.85
N HIS A 145 16.90 16.62 10.63
CA HIS A 145 16.93 15.18 10.38
C HIS A 145 15.64 14.45 10.77
N VAL A 146 14.82 15.06 11.63
CA VAL A 146 13.60 14.44 12.17
C VAL A 146 12.55 14.38 11.06
N LYS A 147 12.16 13.17 10.66
CA LYS A 147 11.13 12.96 9.63
C LYS A 147 9.72 13.22 10.15
N ILE A 148 8.78 13.54 9.26
CA ILE A 148 7.37 13.73 9.61
C ILE A 148 6.53 12.62 8.96
N PHE A 149 5.78 11.90 9.79
CA PHE A 149 4.81 10.90 9.37
C PHE A 149 3.40 11.38 9.73
N VAL A 150 2.43 11.12 8.87
CA VAL A 150 1.02 11.45 9.15
C VAL A 150 0.15 10.21 9.07
N SER A 151 -0.81 10.09 9.97
CA SER A 151 -1.79 9.00 9.96
C SER A 151 -3.20 9.50 10.29
N GLY A 152 -4.16 8.57 10.32
CA GLY A 152 -5.55 8.86 10.68
C GLY A 152 -6.30 9.48 9.50
N GLY A 153 -7.31 8.80 8.96
CA GLY A 153 -8.15 9.35 7.89
C GLY A 153 -7.45 9.64 6.55
N ILE A 154 -6.21 9.20 6.35
CA ILE A 154 -5.45 9.43 5.11
C ILE A 154 -6.09 8.71 3.92
N ASN A 155 -6.52 9.45 2.90
CA ASN A 155 -7.00 8.97 1.61
C ASN A 155 -6.16 9.54 0.46
N GLU A 156 -6.63 9.41 -0.78
CA GLU A 156 -5.88 9.86 -1.97
C GLU A 156 -5.68 11.39 -2.01
N LYS A 157 -6.65 12.16 -1.51
CA LYS A 157 -6.59 13.63 -1.48
C LYS A 157 -5.58 14.13 -0.47
N GLU A 158 -5.58 13.61 0.76
CA GLU A 158 -4.59 14.03 1.76
C GLU A 158 -3.18 13.59 1.36
N ILE A 159 -3.02 12.47 0.65
CA ILE A 159 -1.70 12.11 0.11
C ILE A 159 -1.21 13.15 -0.89
N VAL A 160 -2.03 13.55 -1.86
CA VAL A 160 -1.61 14.57 -2.85
C VAL A 160 -1.32 15.91 -2.18
N GLU A 161 -2.11 16.30 -1.18
CA GLU A 161 -1.92 17.56 -0.47
C GLU A 161 -0.64 17.57 0.39
N LEU A 162 -0.29 16.44 1.00
CA LEU A 162 0.77 16.36 2.02
C LEU A 162 2.07 15.73 1.52
N ARG A 163 2.08 15.02 0.39
CA ARG A 163 3.26 14.23 -0.06
C ARG A 163 4.53 15.05 -0.14
N ASP A 164 4.46 16.32 -0.50
CA ASP A 164 5.67 17.16 -0.64
C ASP A 164 6.18 17.70 0.71
N LEU A 165 5.43 17.49 1.79
CA LEU A 165 5.69 18.05 3.13
C LEU A 165 6.03 16.99 4.18
N VAL A 166 5.68 15.72 3.92
CA VAL A 166 5.88 14.60 4.86
C VAL A 166 6.79 13.55 4.26
N ASP A 167 7.34 12.69 5.10
CA ASP A 167 8.22 11.58 4.74
C ASP A 167 7.47 10.25 4.58
N GLY A 168 6.31 10.12 5.23
CA GLY A 168 5.51 8.92 5.13
C GLY A 168 4.10 9.01 5.69
N PHE A 169 3.34 7.97 5.41
CA PHE A 169 1.91 7.86 5.67
C PHE A 169 1.57 6.56 6.39
N GLY A 170 0.76 6.64 7.43
CA GLY A 170 0.02 5.51 7.99
C GLY A 170 -1.39 5.48 7.42
N VAL A 171 -1.67 4.52 6.52
CA VAL A 171 -2.96 4.42 5.82
C VAL A 171 -3.78 3.26 6.38
N GLY A 172 -4.99 3.56 6.83
CA GLY A 172 -5.86 2.59 7.50
C GLY A 172 -7.12 2.27 6.71
N THR A 173 -8.27 2.68 7.25
CA THR A 173 -9.61 2.32 6.78
C THR A 173 -9.86 2.63 5.30
N SER A 174 -9.25 3.69 4.75
CA SER A 174 -9.42 4.11 3.34
C SER A 174 -8.98 3.07 2.31
N ILE A 175 -8.15 2.09 2.72
CA ILE A 175 -7.72 0.97 1.87
C ILE A 175 -8.03 -0.40 2.45
N ALA A 176 -8.56 -0.48 3.68
CA ALA A 176 -8.91 -1.75 4.31
C ALA A 176 -10.07 -2.43 3.56
N PHE A 177 -11.04 -1.64 3.08
CA PHE A 177 -12.20 -2.13 2.32
C PHE A 177 -12.45 -1.25 1.10
N PRO A 178 -11.63 -1.40 0.04
CA PRO A 178 -11.94 -0.73 -1.21
C PRO A 178 -13.24 -1.32 -1.80
N PRO A 179 -13.92 -0.58 -2.69
CA PRO A 179 -15.01 -1.16 -3.49
C PRO A 179 -14.54 -2.46 -4.15
N SER A 180 -15.38 -3.49 -4.07
CA SER A 180 -15.11 -4.78 -4.69
C SER A 180 -14.96 -4.63 -6.20
N VAL A 181 -14.00 -5.36 -6.78
CA VAL A 181 -13.99 -5.60 -8.23
C VAL A 181 -15.01 -6.70 -8.47
N ASP A 182 -16.11 -6.37 -9.16
CA ASP A 182 -17.16 -7.34 -9.46
C ASP A 182 -16.69 -8.30 -10.56
N ILE A 183 -16.28 -9.50 -10.15
CA ILE A 183 -15.76 -10.54 -11.03
C ILE A 183 -16.84 -11.61 -11.20
N SER A 184 -17.08 -11.99 -12.45
CA SER A 184 -18.00 -13.08 -12.81
C SER A 184 -17.26 -14.20 -13.53
N MET A 185 -17.74 -15.42 -13.35
CA MET A 185 -17.29 -16.61 -14.07
C MET A 185 -18.42 -17.11 -14.96
N ASP A 186 -18.20 -17.18 -16.26
CA ASP A 186 -19.19 -17.57 -17.25
C ASP A 186 -18.56 -18.58 -18.22
N VAL A 187 -19.34 -19.57 -18.66
CA VAL A 187 -18.94 -20.49 -19.74
C VAL A 187 -18.80 -19.68 -21.03
N VAL A 188 -17.65 -19.82 -21.72
CA VAL A 188 -17.36 -19.17 -23.00
C VAL A 188 -17.18 -20.15 -24.16
N GLU A 189 -16.95 -21.43 -23.86
CA GLU A 189 -16.88 -22.52 -24.83
C GLU A 189 -17.46 -23.80 -24.24
N LYS A 190 -18.00 -24.65 -25.10
CA LYS A 190 -18.47 -25.99 -24.76
C LYS A 190 -17.76 -26.99 -25.67
N TYR A 191 -17.21 -28.06 -25.09
CA TYR A 191 -16.67 -29.16 -25.87
C TYR A 191 -17.81 -29.98 -26.49
N ASP A 192 -17.75 -30.20 -27.81
CA ASP A 192 -18.66 -31.08 -28.53
C ASP A 192 -17.96 -32.42 -28.80
N GLU A 193 -18.36 -33.45 -28.07
CA GLU A 193 -17.81 -34.81 -28.19
C GLU A 193 -18.00 -35.41 -29.58
N LYS A 194 -19.07 -35.03 -30.31
CA LYS A 194 -19.34 -35.59 -31.64
C LYS A 194 -18.36 -35.08 -32.68
N SER A 195 -18.06 -33.79 -32.65
CA SER A 195 -17.08 -33.17 -33.57
C SER A 195 -15.65 -33.20 -33.04
N GLY A 196 -15.45 -33.52 -31.76
CA GLY A 196 -14.16 -33.50 -31.08
C GLY A 196 -13.57 -32.10 -30.90
N LYS A 197 -14.40 -31.05 -30.99
CA LYS A 197 -13.96 -29.64 -31.03
C LYS A 197 -14.64 -28.79 -29.96
N TRP A 198 -13.97 -27.71 -29.56
CA TRP A 198 -14.56 -26.67 -28.73
C TRP A 198 -15.45 -25.76 -29.58
N TYR A 199 -16.68 -25.54 -29.12
CA TYR A 199 -17.66 -24.67 -29.73
C TYR A 199 -17.82 -23.37 -28.92
N PRO A 200 -17.59 -22.18 -29.52
CA PRO A 200 -17.79 -20.90 -28.86
C PRO A 200 -19.26 -20.65 -28.50
N ILE A 201 -19.56 -20.50 -27.20
CA ILE A 201 -20.93 -20.23 -26.72
C ILE A 201 -20.90 -19.49 -25.38
N SER A 202 -21.79 -18.51 -25.21
CA SER A 202 -21.93 -17.74 -23.98
C SER A 202 -23.35 -17.23 -23.80
N LYS A 203 -23.69 -16.78 -22.59
CA LYS A 203 -24.93 -16.03 -22.34
C LYS A 203 -24.86 -14.62 -22.93
N ARG A 204 -26.02 -13.98 -23.08
CA ARG A 204 -26.12 -12.56 -23.48
C ARG A 204 -25.27 -11.67 -22.58
N GLY A 205 -24.56 -10.70 -23.18
CA GLY A 205 -23.66 -9.79 -22.47
C GLY A 205 -22.26 -10.34 -22.18
N LYS A 206 -21.92 -11.55 -22.66
CA LYS A 206 -20.59 -12.16 -22.53
C LYS A 206 -20.06 -12.56 -23.89
N LEU A 207 -18.78 -12.33 -24.13
CA LEU A 207 -18.11 -12.70 -25.39
C LEU A 207 -17.83 -14.21 -25.42
N PRO A 208 -18.31 -14.97 -26.41
CA PRO A 208 -17.99 -16.40 -26.55
C PRO A 208 -16.53 -16.61 -26.99
N GLY A 209 -16.06 -17.86 -26.92
CA GLY A 209 -14.72 -18.29 -27.33
C GLY A 209 -13.66 -18.16 -26.23
N ALA A 210 -12.66 -19.04 -26.24
CA ALA A 210 -11.45 -18.89 -25.45
C ALA A 210 -10.60 -17.75 -26.02
N LYS A 211 -9.92 -17.02 -25.14
CA LYS A 211 -9.23 -15.77 -25.48
C LYS A 211 -7.88 -15.72 -24.82
N LYS A 212 -6.95 -14.98 -25.43
CA LYS A 212 -5.69 -14.55 -24.84
C LYS A 212 -5.73 -13.07 -24.52
N LEU A 213 -4.90 -12.67 -23.58
CA LEU A 213 -4.65 -11.27 -23.22
C LEU A 213 -3.20 -10.95 -23.55
N PHE A 214 -2.98 -10.07 -24.51
CA PHE A 214 -1.63 -9.60 -24.88
C PHE A 214 -1.42 -8.17 -24.39
N ARG A 215 -0.18 -7.80 -24.05
CA ARG A 215 0.18 -6.44 -23.64
C ARG A 215 1.37 -5.89 -24.40
N CYS A 216 1.21 -4.68 -24.92
CA CYS A 216 2.32 -3.85 -25.40
C CYS A 216 2.77 -2.86 -24.33
N ARG A 217 4.09 -2.80 -24.11
CA ARG A 217 4.72 -1.84 -23.20
C ARG A 217 5.23 -0.60 -23.97
N PRO A 218 5.46 0.55 -23.31
CA PRO A 218 5.15 0.82 -21.90
C PRO A 218 3.65 0.98 -21.64
N GLY A 219 3.22 0.66 -20.43
CA GLY A 219 1.86 0.91 -19.95
C GLY A 219 0.96 -0.33 -20.03
N LEU A 220 -0.35 -0.11 -20.03
CA LEU A 220 -1.36 -1.17 -20.02
C LEU A 220 -2.11 -1.23 -21.36
N ASN A 221 -1.36 -1.29 -22.47
CA ASN A 221 -1.95 -1.38 -23.81
C ASN A 221 -2.32 -2.84 -24.10
N ASP A 222 -3.52 -3.21 -23.70
CA ASP A 222 -4.00 -4.59 -23.70
C ASP A 222 -4.83 -4.93 -24.94
N TYR A 223 -4.61 -6.14 -25.47
CA TYR A 223 -5.35 -6.70 -26.59
C TYR A 223 -5.96 -8.04 -26.18
N VAL A 224 -7.28 -8.14 -26.24
CA VAL A 224 -7.99 -9.40 -26.05
C VAL A 224 -8.27 -10.00 -27.41
N LEU A 225 -7.68 -11.16 -27.68
CA LEU A 225 -7.78 -11.85 -28.99
C LEU A 225 -8.24 -13.30 -28.81
N PRO A 226 -8.83 -13.95 -29.83
CA PRO A 226 -9.11 -15.39 -29.80
C PRO A 226 -7.90 -16.23 -29.40
N TRP A 227 -8.13 -17.40 -28.78
CA TRP A 227 -7.06 -18.25 -28.22
C TRP A 227 -5.96 -18.63 -29.21
N GLY A 228 -6.32 -18.87 -30.47
CA GLY A 228 -5.39 -19.23 -31.54
C GLY A 228 -4.69 -18.05 -32.22
N SER A 229 -4.97 -16.81 -31.81
CA SER A 229 -4.37 -15.63 -32.43
C SER A 229 -2.88 -15.49 -32.09
N GLU A 230 -2.11 -15.00 -33.08
CA GLU A 230 -0.73 -14.59 -32.86
C GLU A 230 -0.65 -13.29 -32.03
N ALA A 231 0.47 -13.11 -31.35
CA ALA A 231 0.73 -11.89 -30.60
C ALA A 231 0.83 -10.69 -31.56
N PRO A 232 0.11 -9.58 -31.29
CA PRO A 232 0.19 -8.39 -32.13
C PRO A 232 1.58 -7.73 -32.06
N VAL A 233 1.90 -6.97 -33.10
CA VAL A 233 3.11 -6.12 -33.14
C VAL A 233 2.80 -4.78 -32.47
N CYS A 234 3.63 -4.41 -31.51
CA CYS A 234 3.55 -3.16 -30.78
C CYS A 234 4.04 -1.98 -31.63
N ARG A 235 3.74 -0.75 -31.20
CA ARG A 235 4.12 0.48 -31.93
C ARG A 235 5.64 0.63 -32.15
N ASP A 236 6.44 0.03 -31.28
CA ASP A 236 7.90 0.01 -31.33
C ASP A 236 8.47 -1.16 -32.15
N GLY A 237 7.61 -1.97 -32.78
CA GLY A 237 8.00 -3.14 -33.57
C GLY A 237 8.21 -4.42 -32.75
N SER A 238 8.12 -4.37 -31.41
CA SER A 238 8.20 -5.55 -30.56
C SER A 238 6.93 -6.42 -30.64
N ARG A 239 7.00 -7.68 -30.23
CA ARG A 239 5.79 -8.53 -30.07
C ARG A 239 5.19 -8.34 -28.70
N ALA A 240 3.86 -8.26 -28.63
CA ALA A 240 3.13 -8.14 -27.37
C ALA A 240 3.34 -9.36 -26.47
N GLU A 241 3.42 -9.12 -25.16
CA GLU A 241 3.59 -10.14 -24.13
C GLU A 241 2.27 -10.89 -23.91
N ASP A 242 2.27 -12.24 -24.00
CA ASP A 242 1.11 -13.06 -23.62
C ASP A 242 0.99 -13.13 -22.10
N LEU A 243 -0.09 -12.56 -21.55
CA LEU A 243 -0.34 -12.47 -20.12
C LEU A 243 -1.15 -13.65 -19.57
N LEU A 244 -1.77 -14.48 -20.41
CA LEU A 244 -2.60 -15.58 -19.95
C LEU A 244 -1.78 -16.87 -19.83
N VAL A 245 -1.18 -17.04 -18.64
CA VAL A 245 -0.24 -18.11 -18.37
C VAL A 245 -0.91 -19.30 -17.68
N LYS A 246 -0.67 -20.53 -18.18
CA LYS A 246 -1.16 -21.77 -17.57
C LYS A 246 -0.43 -22.05 -16.24
N TYR A 247 -1.17 -22.04 -15.13
CA TYR A 247 -0.67 -22.39 -13.79
C TYR A 247 -1.03 -23.80 -13.33
N ILE A 248 -2.19 -24.32 -13.77
CA ILE A 248 -2.71 -25.63 -13.38
C ILE A 248 -2.95 -26.46 -14.64
N GLU A 249 -2.51 -27.71 -14.62
CA GLU A 249 -2.80 -28.74 -15.62
C GLU A 249 -3.15 -30.03 -14.87
N ASP A 250 -4.29 -30.63 -15.21
CA ASP A 250 -4.81 -31.85 -14.57
C ASP A 250 -4.81 -31.80 -13.03
N GLY A 251 -5.22 -30.65 -12.48
CA GLY A 251 -5.28 -30.42 -11.03
C GLY A 251 -3.93 -30.19 -10.35
N ARG A 252 -2.82 -30.15 -11.09
CA ARG A 252 -1.47 -29.95 -10.56
C ARG A 252 -0.91 -28.60 -10.96
N LEU A 253 -0.20 -27.95 -10.03
CA LEU A 253 0.56 -26.75 -10.35
C LEU A 253 1.72 -27.11 -11.28
N VAL A 254 1.74 -26.52 -12.46
CA VAL A 254 2.82 -26.70 -13.47
C VAL A 254 3.84 -25.56 -13.43
N ARG A 255 3.65 -24.61 -12.50
CA ARG A 255 4.54 -23.46 -12.30
C ARG A 255 4.72 -23.18 -10.83
N LYS A 256 5.90 -22.65 -10.50
CA LYS A 256 6.16 -22.08 -9.18
C LYS A 256 5.37 -20.77 -9.03
N LEU A 257 4.69 -20.60 -7.90
CA LEU A 257 4.02 -19.35 -7.58
C LEU A 257 5.06 -18.28 -7.21
N PRO A 258 4.90 -17.04 -7.70
CA PRO A 258 5.78 -15.95 -7.30
C PRO A 258 5.57 -15.62 -5.81
N THR A 259 6.65 -15.24 -5.16
CA THR A 259 6.66 -14.69 -3.80
C THR A 259 5.93 -13.35 -3.77
N ALA A 260 5.47 -12.93 -2.59
CA ALA A 260 4.82 -11.63 -2.45
C ALA A 260 5.74 -10.46 -2.83
N LYS A 261 7.06 -10.61 -2.62
CA LYS A 261 8.07 -9.62 -3.02
C LYS A 261 8.16 -9.49 -4.54
N GLU A 262 8.24 -10.60 -5.26
CA GLU A 262 8.26 -10.61 -6.74
C GLU A 262 6.97 -10.00 -7.32
N ILE A 263 5.80 -10.31 -6.73
CA ILE A 263 4.53 -9.70 -7.14
C ILE A 263 4.55 -8.19 -6.89
N ARG A 264 5.03 -7.73 -5.72
CA ARG A 264 5.14 -6.31 -5.38
C ARG A 264 6.06 -5.58 -6.37
N GLU A 265 7.22 -6.15 -6.67
CA GLU A 265 8.17 -5.59 -7.64
C GLU A 265 7.57 -5.48 -9.04
N TYR A 266 6.83 -6.52 -9.46
CA TYR A 266 6.08 -6.50 -10.72
C TYR A 266 5.04 -5.37 -10.76
N VAL A 267 4.26 -5.19 -9.69
CA VAL A 267 3.29 -4.09 -9.57
C VAL A 267 3.98 -2.74 -9.59
N LEU A 268 5.08 -2.55 -8.87
CA LEU A 268 5.82 -1.29 -8.85
C LEU A 268 6.40 -0.94 -10.23
N LYS A 269 6.93 -1.93 -10.96
CA LYS A 269 7.37 -1.73 -12.34
C LYS A 269 6.22 -1.27 -13.23
N GLN A 270 5.06 -1.92 -13.16
CA GLN A 270 3.87 -1.51 -13.92
C GLN A 270 3.39 -0.10 -13.54
N LEU A 271 3.43 0.25 -12.26
CA LEU A 271 3.05 1.57 -11.79
C LEU A 271 3.95 2.68 -12.35
N SER A 272 5.22 2.39 -12.63
CA SER A 272 6.14 3.34 -13.28
C SER A 272 5.77 3.64 -14.74
N GLU A 273 5.04 2.74 -15.39
CA GLU A 273 4.66 2.85 -16.80
C GLU A 273 3.27 3.46 -17.01
N VAL A 274 2.51 3.73 -15.93
CA VAL A 274 1.17 4.29 -15.99
C VAL A 274 1.11 5.72 -15.45
N PRO A 275 0.19 6.55 -15.97
CA PRO A 275 0.02 7.91 -15.47
C PRO A 275 -0.38 7.90 -14.00
N GLU A 276 -0.02 8.99 -13.31
CA GLU A 276 -0.51 9.25 -11.96
C GLU A 276 -2.05 9.29 -11.97
N PRO A 277 -2.75 8.55 -11.09
CA PRO A 277 -4.20 8.55 -11.08
C PRO A 277 -4.74 9.88 -10.54
N LYS A 278 -5.90 10.31 -11.05
CA LYS A 278 -6.64 11.41 -10.41
C LYS A 278 -7.17 10.95 -9.04
N PRO A 279 -6.94 11.71 -7.95
CA PRO A 279 -7.50 11.39 -6.63
C PRO A 279 -9.02 11.31 -6.64
N ILE A 280 -9.59 10.35 -5.91
CA ILE A 280 -11.03 10.14 -5.74
C ILE A 280 -11.44 10.53 -4.32
#